data_AF-A0A969I1Y9-F1
#
_entry.id   AF-A0A969I1Y9-F1
#
_cell.length_a   1.000
_cell.length_b   1.000
_cell.length_c   1.000
_cell.angle_alpha   90.00
_cell.angle_beta   90.00
_cell.angle_gamma   90.00
#
_symmetry.space_group_name_H-M   'P 1'
#
loop_
_entity.id
_entity.type
_entity.pdbx_description
1 polymer ?
#
loop_
_entity_poly.entity_id
_entity_poly.type
_entity_poly.pdbx_seq_one_letter_code
_entity_poly.pdbx_strand_id
1 'polypeptide(L)'
;MISGVVCTVVTEPADIIIEIAGHPASAIVELEPRFNGSTHFTGRLTEDADIEAVERVAVVTVRIGHHSTTATVPYQVERLAEQDTRRVDADRLRHAAQLELDDPDLEQALAALEEILICDNVTRWSHQRPAAGNSPDTDAATINWADIDWNAVRRHPTFASYGGPNGIGAAAGSDLAAYLEGMTQVVRELTEPPSLAGHHAHPPSEPDDNDDKREIDDVSAGIEGVDIDDAADNLGDDNTDVTPAKRQSAVTRNRRLIRIFVRRNLQALENPTFRQGAGPGVTILNIIILNWICLLAATKDTAAPADLIEERLRLWRLLWGDDDTQPYLDDLDENLQLLALEQFDDQRFEAVTVASMTDILTHAHTDSDSRLLQLRSILRHAVSHPSWQVTATHLTHAARVINSRTTATEVWNAGDIATTLWNASCRTLGERDLRHNLASTLNVDQRAVELRNQNVIVDQTRTPKRVREAFIAVDELKTDIIERTFATWQSAEQRKHYRIRWHGGIAQYNATTHAGWIYRNHDDMRTDLERIDATHPIWRIQLDMLVQSTRAVESPPNRLTIAMLA
;
A
#
# COMPACT_ATOMS: atom_id res chain seq x y z
N MET A 1 -9.38 -30.73 -28.37
CA MET A 1 -10.86 -30.87 -28.45
C MET A 1 -11.47 -29.57 -27.95
N ILE A 2 -12.45 -28.99 -28.63
CA ILE A 2 -13.12 -27.74 -28.26
C ILE A 2 -14.55 -28.07 -27.88
N SER A 3 -15.07 -27.56 -26.77
CA SER A 3 -16.48 -27.75 -26.40
C SER A 3 -17.09 -26.46 -25.86
N GLY A 4 -18.41 -26.34 -25.96
CA GLY A 4 -19.11 -25.16 -25.49
C GLY A 4 -20.63 -25.35 -25.44
N VAL A 5 -21.32 -24.39 -24.83
CA VAL A 5 -22.77 -24.36 -24.74
C VAL A 5 -23.30 -23.12 -25.44
N VAL A 6 -24.29 -23.31 -26.30
CA VAL A 6 -24.94 -22.25 -27.05
C VAL A 6 -26.35 -22.10 -26.51
N CYS A 7 -26.76 -20.88 -26.15
CA CYS A 7 -28.10 -20.58 -25.63
C CYS A 7 -29.23 -20.62 -26.70
N THR A 8 -28.99 -21.25 -27.85
CA THR A 8 -29.97 -21.50 -28.89
C THR A 8 -29.91 -22.96 -29.33
N VAL A 9 -31.04 -23.51 -29.79
CA VAL A 9 -31.12 -24.87 -30.31
C VAL A 9 -30.50 -24.91 -31.71
N VAL A 10 -29.34 -25.53 -31.81
CA VAL A 10 -28.67 -25.86 -33.07
C VAL A 10 -28.98 -27.31 -33.43
N THR A 11 -29.51 -27.55 -34.62
CA THR A 11 -29.90 -28.90 -35.08
C THR A 11 -28.94 -29.51 -36.09
N GLU A 12 -28.19 -28.69 -36.82
CA GLU A 12 -27.25 -29.15 -37.85
C GLU A 12 -25.81 -28.84 -37.44
N PRO A 13 -24.92 -29.85 -37.35
CA PRO A 13 -23.51 -29.61 -37.01
C PRO A 13 -22.80 -28.63 -37.95
N ALA A 14 -23.23 -28.58 -39.22
CA ALA A 14 -22.70 -27.69 -40.24
C ALA A 14 -22.97 -26.20 -39.94
N ASP A 15 -23.91 -25.88 -39.05
CA ASP A 15 -24.16 -24.51 -38.63
C ASP A 15 -23.06 -23.99 -37.68
N ILE A 16 -22.26 -24.87 -37.08
CA ILE A 16 -21.15 -24.48 -36.20
C ILE A 16 -19.85 -24.44 -37.00
N ILE A 17 -19.33 -23.23 -37.21
CA ILE A 17 -18.01 -23.01 -37.81
C ILE A 17 -17.05 -22.61 -36.69
N ILE A 18 -15.95 -23.36 -36.57
CA ILE A 18 -14.86 -23.04 -35.64
C ILE A 18 -13.79 -22.32 -36.45
N GLU A 19 -13.41 -21.11 -36.05
CA GLU A 19 -12.29 -20.37 -36.63
C GLU A 19 -11.16 -20.29 -35.61
N ILE A 20 -9.91 -20.51 -36.04
CA ILE A 20 -8.70 -20.41 -35.23
C ILE A 20 -7.85 -19.28 -35.81
N ALA A 21 -7.48 -18.31 -34.98
CA ALA A 21 -6.73 -17.13 -35.39
C ALA A 21 -7.31 -16.42 -36.63
N GLY A 22 -8.65 -16.35 -36.70
CA GLY A 22 -9.38 -15.67 -37.78
C GLY A 22 -9.55 -16.47 -39.08
N HIS A 23 -9.15 -17.73 -39.12
CA HIS A 23 -9.31 -18.61 -40.28
C HIS A 23 -10.20 -19.81 -39.93
N PRO A 24 -11.11 -20.25 -40.82
CA PRO A 24 -11.96 -21.41 -40.56
C PRO A 24 -11.13 -22.68 -40.44
N ALA A 25 -11.30 -23.39 -39.33
CA ALA A 25 -10.59 -24.60 -38.98
C ALA A 25 -11.39 -25.85 -39.39
N SER A 26 -10.69 -26.88 -39.84
CA SER A 26 -11.31 -28.18 -40.15
C SER A 26 -11.64 -28.92 -38.85
N ALA A 27 -12.93 -29.10 -38.57
CA ALA A 27 -13.41 -29.73 -37.34
C ALA A 27 -14.60 -30.68 -37.57
N ILE A 28 -14.61 -31.80 -36.85
CA ILE A 28 -15.78 -32.68 -36.74
C ILE A 28 -16.59 -32.20 -35.54
N VAL A 29 -17.82 -31.72 -35.77
CA VAL A 29 -18.69 -31.19 -34.72
C VAL A 29 -19.79 -32.20 -34.36
N GLU A 30 -19.93 -32.47 -33.07
CA GLU A 30 -21.03 -33.23 -32.48
C GLU A 30 -21.92 -32.29 -31.66
N LEU A 31 -23.24 -32.50 -31.73
CA LEU A 31 -24.23 -31.68 -31.04
C LEU A 31 -25.03 -32.53 -30.03
N GLU A 32 -25.24 -31.97 -28.85
CA GLU A 32 -26.05 -32.55 -27.78
C GLU A 32 -27.09 -31.52 -27.32
N PRO A 33 -28.37 -31.64 -27.76
CA PRO A 33 -29.43 -30.76 -27.31
C PRO A 33 -29.68 -30.90 -25.81
N ARG A 34 -29.89 -29.80 -25.10
CA ARG A 34 -30.22 -29.78 -23.66
C ARG A 34 -31.67 -29.34 -23.43
N PHE A 35 -32.26 -29.84 -22.34
CA PHE A 35 -33.67 -29.59 -21.99
C PHE A 35 -34.03 -28.11 -21.76
N ASN A 36 -33.05 -27.25 -21.53
CA ASN A 36 -33.25 -25.81 -21.31
C ASN A 36 -33.25 -24.96 -22.60
N GLY A 37 -33.29 -25.60 -23.78
CA GLY A 37 -33.23 -24.90 -25.08
C GLY A 37 -31.83 -24.44 -25.49
N SER A 38 -30.78 -24.93 -24.81
CA SER A 38 -29.39 -24.76 -25.24
C SER A 38 -28.89 -26.00 -25.98
N THR A 39 -27.88 -25.85 -26.83
CA THR A 39 -27.16 -26.97 -27.44
C THR A 39 -25.72 -26.97 -26.92
N HIS A 40 -25.28 -28.11 -26.38
CA HIS A 40 -23.88 -28.36 -26.13
C HIS A 40 -23.24 -28.87 -27.41
N PHE A 41 -22.05 -28.40 -27.75
CA PHE A 41 -21.30 -28.88 -28.91
C PHE A 41 -19.91 -29.33 -28.52
N THR A 42 -19.39 -30.29 -29.27
CA THR A 42 -18.01 -30.77 -29.18
C THR A 42 -17.40 -30.76 -30.57
N GLY A 43 -16.40 -29.92 -30.80
CA GLY A 43 -15.61 -29.83 -32.02
C GLY A 43 -14.26 -30.53 -31.87
N ARG A 44 -13.99 -31.54 -32.70
CA ARG A 44 -12.68 -32.18 -32.81
C ARG A 44 -11.96 -31.67 -34.05
N LEU A 45 -10.93 -30.84 -33.84
CA LEU A 45 -10.03 -30.37 -34.90
C LEU A 45 -9.35 -31.56 -35.59
N THR A 46 -9.19 -31.46 -36.90
CA THR A 46 -8.60 -32.53 -37.71
C THR A 46 -7.24 -32.17 -38.32
N GLU A 47 -6.86 -30.90 -38.31
CA GLU A 47 -5.57 -30.44 -38.84
C GLU A 47 -4.56 -30.19 -37.73
N ASP A 48 -3.35 -30.73 -37.87
CA ASP A 48 -2.29 -30.63 -36.85
C ASP A 48 -1.87 -29.18 -36.61
N ALA A 49 -1.86 -28.33 -37.64
CA ALA A 49 -1.52 -26.91 -37.51
C ALA A 49 -2.54 -26.15 -36.65
N ASP A 50 -3.82 -26.48 -36.78
CA ASP A 50 -4.91 -25.91 -35.99
C ASP A 50 -4.86 -26.39 -34.53
N ILE A 51 -4.54 -27.68 -34.33
CA ILE A 51 -4.33 -28.26 -33.01
C ILE A 51 -3.15 -27.56 -32.32
N GLU A 52 -2.01 -27.45 -33.00
CA GLU A 52 -0.80 -26.79 -32.49
C GLU A 52 -1.06 -25.30 -32.21
N ALA A 53 -1.83 -24.61 -33.06
CA ALA A 53 -2.22 -23.23 -32.83
C ALA A 53 -3.10 -23.07 -31.56
N VAL A 54 -4.05 -23.97 -31.34
CA VAL A 54 -4.89 -23.99 -30.13
C VAL A 54 -4.09 -24.37 -28.88
N GLU A 55 -3.12 -25.29 -28.99
CA GLU A 55 -2.15 -25.62 -27.93
C GLU A 55 -1.23 -24.43 -27.59
N ARG A 56 -1.01 -23.55 -28.57
CA ARG A 56 -0.34 -22.24 -28.41
C ARG A 56 -1.30 -21.11 -28.04
N VAL A 57 -2.52 -21.42 -27.61
CA VAL A 57 -3.51 -20.45 -27.07
C VAL A 57 -4.06 -19.50 -28.15
N ALA A 58 -4.20 -19.96 -29.40
CA ALA A 58 -4.87 -19.18 -30.43
C ALA A 58 -6.34 -18.85 -30.06
N VAL A 59 -6.79 -17.67 -30.47
CA VAL A 59 -8.21 -17.27 -30.33
C VAL A 59 -9.06 -18.21 -31.17
N VAL A 60 -10.10 -18.77 -30.54
CA VAL A 60 -11.10 -19.61 -31.18
C VAL A 60 -12.40 -18.81 -31.29
N THR A 61 -12.84 -18.55 -32.51
CA THR A 61 -14.15 -17.95 -32.76
C THR A 61 -15.12 -19.05 -33.15
N VAL A 62 -16.25 -19.14 -32.44
CA VAL A 62 -17.33 -20.06 -32.81
C VAL A 62 -18.44 -19.26 -33.46
N ARG A 63 -18.75 -19.60 -34.71
CA ARG A 63 -19.85 -19.00 -35.47
C ARG A 63 -20.98 -19.99 -35.60
N ILE A 64 -22.21 -19.50 -35.47
CA ILE A 64 -23.40 -20.34 -35.43
C ILE A 64 -24.41 -19.79 -36.44
N GLY A 65 -24.47 -20.37 -37.63
CA GLY A 65 -25.27 -19.89 -38.75
C GLY A 65 -25.07 -18.39 -39.02
N HIS A 66 -26.13 -17.60 -38.86
CA HIS A 66 -26.13 -16.13 -39.02
C HIS A 66 -26.05 -15.34 -37.70
N HIS A 67 -25.83 -16.01 -36.56
CA HIS A 67 -25.74 -15.32 -35.27
C HIS A 67 -24.40 -14.60 -35.07
N SER A 68 -24.40 -13.63 -34.15
CA SER A 68 -23.20 -12.89 -33.77
C SER A 68 -22.10 -13.82 -33.28
N THR A 69 -20.90 -13.63 -33.79
CA THR A 69 -19.72 -14.41 -33.43
C THR A 69 -19.29 -14.12 -31.99
N THR A 70 -18.93 -15.16 -31.24
CA THR A 70 -18.31 -15.01 -29.92
C THR A 70 -16.89 -15.53 -30.01
N ALA A 71 -15.92 -14.63 -29.84
CA ALA A 71 -14.52 -15.00 -29.71
C ALA A 71 -14.27 -15.49 -28.29
N THR A 72 -13.63 -16.65 -28.15
CA THR A 72 -13.20 -17.19 -26.86
C THR A 72 -11.78 -17.71 -26.98
N VAL A 73 -11.07 -17.73 -25.86
CA VAL A 73 -9.80 -18.44 -25.76
C VAL A 73 -10.12 -19.82 -25.14
N PRO A 74 -9.73 -20.94 -25.76
CA PRO A 74 -10.03 -22.26 -25.21
C PRO A 74 -9.28 -22.44 -23.88
N TYR A 75 -10.01 -22.80 -22.83
CA TYR A 75 -9.43 -23.13 -21.53
C TYR A 75 -8.56 -24.39 -21.69
N GLN A 76 -7.24 -24.26 -21.48
CA GLN A 76 -6.36 -25.43 -21.37
C GLN A 76 -6.52 -26.01 -19.97
N VAL A 77 -7.59 -26.80 -19.78
CA VAL A 77 -7.93 -27.40 -18.48
C VAL A 77 -6.77 -28.20 -17.92
N GLU A 78 -5.98 -28.87 -18.76
CA GLU A 78 -4.77 -29.61 -18.35
C GLU A 78 -3.64 -28.70 -17.89
N ARG A 79 -3.34 -27.59 -18.59
CA ARG A 79 -2.34 -26.62 -18.10
C ARG A 79 -2.79 -25.86 -16.85
N LEU A 80 -4.07 -25.52 -16.79
CA LEU A 80 -4.67 -24.94 -15.59
C LEU A 80 -4.64 -25.93 -14.43
N ALA A 81 -4.92 -27.21 -14.68
CA ALA A 81 -4.79 -28.27 -13.68
C ALA A 81 -3.33 -28.51 -13.30
N GLU A 82 -2.38 -28.41 -14.23
CA GLU A 82 -0.93 -28.50 -13.95
C GLU A 82 -0.47 -27.32 -13.08
N GLN A 83 -0.93 -26.10 -13.37
CA GLN A 83 -0.71 -24.92 -12.52
C GLN A 83 -1.40 -25.05 -11.15
N ASP A 84 -2.61 -25.63 -11.10
CA ASP A 84 -3.35 -25.89 -9.85
C ASP A 84 -2.72 -27.04 -9.03
N THR A 85 -2.05 -28.00 -9.69
CA THR A 85 -1.27 -29.05 -9.01
C THR A 85 0.11 -28.60 -8.55
N ARG A 86 0.62 -27.46 -9.05
CA ARG A 86 1.74 -26.75 -8.41
C ARG A 86 1.22 -26.03 -7.17
N ARG A 87 0.75 -26.83 -6.20
CA ARG A 87 0.45 -26.33 -4.87
C ARG A 87 1.72 -25.69 -4.37
N VAL A 88 1.66 -24.38 -4.13
CA VAL A 88 2.78 -23.69 -3.53
C VAL A 88 2.92 -24.31 -2.15
N ASP A 89 4.11 -24.83 -1.86
CA ASP A 89 4.37 -25.49 -0.59
C ASP A 89 4.07 -24.51 0.56
N ALA A 90 3.03 -24.81 1.33
CA ALA A 90 2.55 -23.93 2.40
C ALA A 90 3.64 -23.68 3.45
N ASP A 91 4.56 -24.63 3.64
CA ASP A 91 5.70 -24.45 4.53
C ASP A 91 6.73 -23.48 3.94
N ARG A 92 6.91 -23.48 2.60
CA ARG A 92 7.73 -22.45 1.92
C ARG A 92 7.11 -21.07 2.04
N LEU A 93 5.79 -20.94 1.99
CA LEU A 93 5.12 -19.65 2.17
C LEU A 93 5.24 -19.13 3.60
N ARG A 94 5.13 -20.01 4.60
CA ARG A 94 5.41 -19.64 5.99
C ARG A 94 6.87 -19.22 6.17
N HIS A 95 7.79 -19.92 5.52
CA HIS A 95 9.20 -19.52 5.51
C HIS A 95 9.42 -18.18 4.79
N ALA A 96 8.70 -17.94 3.69
CA ALA A 96 8.67 -16.67 2.97
C ALA A 96 8.10 -15.51 3.82
N ALA A 97 7.37 -15.78 4.88
CA ALA A 97 6.98 -14.75 5.83
C ALA A 97 8.10 -14.36 6.82
N GLN A 98 9.08 -15.26 7.01
CA GLN A 98 10.23 -15.14 7.90
C GLN A 98 11.52 -14.65 7.21
N LEU A 99 11.45 -14.31 5.92
CA LEU A 99 12.57 -13.99 5.03
C LEU A 99 13.74 -13.24 5.70
N GLU A 100 14.92 -13.81 5.57
CA GLU A 100 16.19 -13.13 5.84
C GLU A 100 16.79 -12.59 4.53
N LEU A 101 17.41 -11.41 4.57
CA LEU A 101 17.95 -10.79 3.34
C LEU A 101 19.13 -11.58 2.75
N ASP A 102 19.82 -12.38 3.55
CA ASP A 102 20.89 -13.28 3.16
C ASP A 102 20.41 -14.73 2.93
N ASP A 103 19.10 -14.97 3.01
CA ASP A 103 18.50 -16.25 2.69
C ASP A 103 18.71 -16.58 1.20
N PRO A 104 19.37 -17.71 0.87
CA PRO A 104 19.52 -18.15 -0.51
C PRO A 104 18.17 -18.44 -1.19
N ASP A 105 17.11 -18.72 -0.42
CA ASP A 105 15.80 -19.10 -0.91
C ASP A 105 14.84 -17.91 -1.10
N LEU A 106 15.30 -16.67 -0.83
CA LEU A 106 14.47 -15.46 -1.01
C LEU A 106 13.91 -15.34 -2.43
N GLU A 107 14.70 -15.67 -3.45
CA GLU A 107 14.25 -15.61 -4.84
C GLU A 107 13.08 -16.57 -5.08
N GLN A 108 13.16 -17.77 -4.52
CA GLN A 108 12.11 -18.77 -4.62
C GLN A 108 10.87 -18.36 -3.81
N ALA A 109 11.05 -17.76 -2.65
CA ALA A 109 9.97 -17.20 -1.84
C ALA A 109 9.24 -16.03 -2.52
N LEU A 110 9.98 -15.13 -3.18
CA LEU A 110 9.39 -14.06 -3.99
C LEU A 110 8.67 -14.62 -5.21
N ALA A 111 9.23 -15.63 -5.88
CA ALA A 111 8.55 -16.32 -6.99
C ALA A 111 7.25 -17.00 -6.53
N ALA A 112 7.26 -17.68 -5.38
CA ALA A 112 6.07 -18.26 -4.77
C ALA A 112 5.01 -17.20 -4.45
N LEU A 113 5.42 -16.02 -3.98
CA LEU A 113 4.51 -14.89 -3.79
C LEU A 113 3.96 -14.38 -5.12
N GLU A 114 4.79 -14.24 -6.16
CA GLU A 114 4.33 -13.85 -7.49
C GLU A 114 3.30 -14.82 -8.06
N GLU A 115 3.41 -16.12 -7.79
CA GLU A 115 2.44 -17.12 -8.22
C GLU A 115 1.07 -16.95 -7.53
N ILE A 116 1.04 -16.41 -6.32
CA ILE A 116 -0.19 -16.17 -5.55
C ILE A 116 -0.74 -14.75 -5.78
N LEU A 117 0.13 -13.78 -6.06
CA LEU A 117 -0.26 -12.39 -6.26
C LEU A 117 -0.90 -12.17 -7.63
N ILE A 118 -2.11 -11.58 -7.62
CA ILE A 118 -2.88 -11.38 -8.86
C ILE A 118 -2.26 -10.30 -9.74
N CYS A 119 -1.65 -9.25 -9.16
CA CYS A 119 -1.11 -8.11 -9.91
C CYS A 119 -0.24 -8.53 -11.10
N ASP A 120 0.69 -9.46 -10.90
CA ASP A 120 1.61 -9.91 -11.94
C ASP A 120 0.97 -11.00 -12.83
N ASN A 121 0.15 -11.88 -12.26
CA ASN A 121 -0.50 -12.93 -13.04
C ASN A 121 -1.56 -12.42 -14.02
N VAL A 122 -2.22 -11.29 -13.75
CA VAL A 122 -3.16 -10.72 -14.71
C VAL A 122 -2.46 -10.43 -16.05
N THR A 123 -1.18 -10.04 -16.02
CA THR A 123 -0.38 -9.80 -17.23
C THR A 123 -0.12 -11.07 -18.03
N ARG A 124 0.11 -12.19 -17.33
CA ARG A 124 0.29 -13.53 -17.91
C ARG A 124 -1.03 -14.10 -18.43
N TRP A 125 -2.13 -13.77 -17.76
CA TRP A 125 -3.48 -14.19 -18.16
C TRP A 125 -4.04 -13.37 -19.32
N SER A 126 -3.56 -12.13 -19.49
CA SER A 126 -4.04 -11.19 -20.51
C SER A 126 -3.23 -11.23 -21.81
N HIS A 127 -2.50 -12.30 -22.13
CA HIS A 127 -1.68 -12.41 -23.35
C HIS A 127 -2.50 -12.39 -24.66
N GLN A 128 -3.10 -11.24 -24.98
CA GLN A 128 -3.08 -10.73 -26.34
C GLN A 128 -1.62 -10.36 -26.64
N ARG A 129 -0.87 -11.29 -27.25
CA ARG A 129 0.37 -10.93 -27.91
C ARG A 129 -0.01 -9.92 -29.01
N PRO A 130 0.48 -8.66 -29.01
CA PRO A 130 0.25 -7.78 -30.14
C PRO A 130 0.84 -8.47 -31.37
N ALA A 131 0.09 -8.49 -32.48
CA ALA A 131 0.60 -9.02 -33.74
C ALA A 131 1.97 -8.38 -34.02
N ALA A 132 2.98 -9.23 -34.21
CA ALA A 132 4.38 -8.84 -34.31
C ALA A 132 4.56 -7.71 -35.34
N GLY A 133 4.88 -6.53 -34.84
CA GLY A 133 5.04 -5.35 -35.66
C GLY A 133 5.14 -4.11 -34.80
N ASN A 134 6.18 -4.03 -33.96
CA ASN A 134 6.91 -2.79 -33.65
C ASN A 134 8.17 -3.11 -32.82
N SER A 135 9.18 -2.27 -33.04
CA SER A 135 10.63 -2.38 -32.75
C SER A 135 11.04 -2.95 -31.37
N PRO A 136 12.18 -3.66 -31.28
CA PRO A 136 12.77 -4.04 -30.01
C PRO A 136 13.58 -2.85 -29.48
N ASP A 137 12.95 -1.97 -28.73
CA ASP A 137 13.69 -1.09 -27.83
C ASP A 137 12.81 -0.69 -26.64
N THR A 138 13.20 -1.19 -25.46
CA THR A 138 13.05 -0.55 -24.14
C THR A 138 11.68 -0.08 -23.60
N ASP A 139 10.55 -0.63 -24.03
CA ASP A 139 9.30 -0.56 -23.25
C ASP A 139 8.69 -1.95 -23.11
N ALA A 140 8.68 -2.48 -21.87
CA ALA A 140 7.85 -3.63 -21.54
C ALA A 140 6.44 -3.33 -22.04
N ALA A 141 5.89 -4.19 -22.91
CA ALA A 141 4.61 -3.99 -23.57
C ALA A 141 3.58 -3.46 -22.56
N THR A 142 3.23 -2.18 -22.68
CA THR A 142 2.45 -1.49 -21.66
C THR A 142 1.05 -2.09 -21.67
N ILE A 143 0.72 -2.85 -20.64
CA ILE A 143 -0.56 -3.56 -20.57
C ILE A 143 -1.65 -2.53 -20.37
N ASN A 144 -2.62 -2.54 -21.28
CA ASN A 144 -3.82 -1.76 -21.11
C ASN A 144 -4.80 -2.53 -20.21
N TRP A 145 -4.87 -2.15 -18.94
CA TRP A 145 -5.74 -2.78 -17.94
C TRP A 145 -7.23 -2.77 -18.31
N ALA A 146 -7.65 -1.90 -19.23
CA ALA A 146 -9.01 -1.84 -19.74
C ALA A 146 -9.35 -2.98 -20.71
N ASP A 147 -8.35 -3.59 -21.34
CA ASP A 147 -8.54 -4.66 -22.34
C ASP A 147 -8.62 -6.06 -21.69
N ILE A 148 -8.48 -6.13 -20.37
CA ILE A 148 -8.47 -7.37 -19.59
C ILE A 148 -9.91 -7.82 -19.33
N ASP A 149 -10.22 -9.08 -19.66
CA ASP A 149 -11.49 -9.70 -19.26
C ASP A 149 -11.48 -10.02 -17.76
N TRP A 150 -11.80 -9.01 -16.96
CA TRP A 150 -11.92 -9.13 -15.51
C TRP A 150 -12.96 -10.17 -15.06
N ASN A 151 -13.94 -10.51 -15.90
CA ASN A 151 -14.89 -11.57 -15.58
C ASN A 151 -14.27 -12.97 -15.74
N ALA A 152 -13.34 -13.14 -16.69
CA ALA A 152 -12.52 -14.35 -16.77
C ALA A 152 -11.56 -14.44 -15.58
N VAL A 153 -10.87 -13.34 -15.25
CA VAL A 153 -9.95 -13.27 -14.10
C VAL A 153 -10.65 -13.63 -12.78
N ARG A 154 -11.83 -13.09 -12.52
CA ARG A 154 -12.62 -13.36 -11.30
C ARG A 154 -13.09 -14.81 -11.16
N ARG A 155 -13.14 -15.57 -12.27
CA ARG A 155 -13.48 -16.99 -12.27
C ARG A 155 -12.26 -17.88 -12.03
N HIS A 156 -11.05 -17.33 -12.02
CA HIS A 156 -9.82 -18.08 -11.80
C HIS A 156 -9.72 -18.54 -10.33
N PRO A 157 -9.28 -19.78 -10.03
CA PRO A 157 -9.11 -20.27 -8.66
C PRO A 157 -8.21 -19.39 -7.79
N THR A 158 -7.11 -18.87 -8.33
CA THR A 158 -6.25 -17.90 -7.64
C THR A 158 -7.01 -16.64 -7.24
N PHE A 159 -7.97 -16.17 -8.05
CA PHE A 159 -8.82 -15.04 -7.67
C PHE A 159 -9.72 -15.40 -6.49
N ALA A 160 -10.29 -16.61 -6.49
CA ALA A 160 -11.10 -17.10 -5.37
C ALA A 160 -10.29 -17.19 -4.05
N SER A 161 -8.96 -17.29 -4.11
CA SER A 161 -8.09 -17.26 -2.91
C SER A 161 -8.15 -15.94 -2.14
N TYR A 162 -8.54 -14.82 -2.78
CA TYR A 162 -8.71 -13.51 -2.14
C TYR A 162 -10.09 -13.31 -1.51
N GLY A 163 -10.91 -14.36 -1.52
CA GLY A 163 -12.30 -14.31 -1.10
C GLY A 163 -13.25 -14.16 -2.29
N GLY A 164 -14.56 -14.28 -2.01
CA GLY A 164 -15.59 -14.09 -3.02
C GLY A 164 -15.61 -12.66 -3.59
N PRO A 165 -16.33 -12.40 -4.69
CA PRO A 165 -16.31 -11.12 -5.41
C PRO A 165 -16.70 -9.88 -4.59
N ASN A 166 -17.32 -10.06 -3.43
CA ASN A 166 -17.72 -9.00 -2.49
C ASN A 166 -17.07 -9.13 -1.10
N GLY A 167 -16.16 -10.10 -0.91
CA GLY A 167 -15.46 -10.31 0.35
C GLY A 167 -14.08 -9.67 0.32
N ILE A 168 -13.64 -9.18 1.48
CA ILE A 168 -12.24 -8.85 1.74
C ILE A 168 -11.74 -9.90 2.73
N GLY A 169 -10.75 -10.69 2.33
CA GLY A 169 -10.16 -11.72 3.19
C GLY A 169 -9.86 -12.99 2.41
N ALA A 170 -8.69 -13.58 2.69
CA ALA A 170 -8.26 -14.77 1.97
C ALA A 170 -9.21 -15.95 2.25
N ALA A 171 -9.49 -16.75 1.22
CA ALA A 171 -10.32 -17.94 1.37
C ALA A 171 -9.63 -18.94 2.30
N ALA A 172 -10.37 -19.44 3.29
CA ALA A 172 -9.88 -20.39 4.27
C ALA A 172 -9.27 -21.63 3.58
N GLY A 173 -8.04 -21.98 3.97
CA GLY A 173 -7.31 -23.11 3.40
C GLY A 173 -6.64 -22.85 2.05
N SER A 174 -6.65 -21.60 1.55
CA SER A 174 -5.86 -21.19 0.38
C SER A 174 -4.40 -20.91 0.74
N ASP A 175 -3.53 -20.96 -0.27
CA ASP A 175 -2.10 -20.64 -0.13
C ASP A 175 -1.89 -19.19 0.34
N LEU A 176 -2.72 -18.26 -0.14
CA LEU A 176 -2.73 -16.87 0.33
C LEU A 176 -3.07 -16.78 1.83
N ALA A 177 -4.08 -17.52 2.29
CA ALA A 177 -4.43 -17.55 3.71
C ALA A 177 -3.28 -18.12 4.56
N ALA A 178 -2.61 -19.17 4.09
CA ALA A 178 -1.45 -19.74 4.77
C ALA A 178 -0.27 -18.75 4.85
N TYR A 179 -0.02 -17.98 3.78
CA TYR A 179 0.99 -16.93 3.78
C TYR A 179 0.66 -15.80 4.77
N LEU A 180 -0.58 -15.29 4.73
CA LEU A 180 -1.03 -14.23 5.65
C LEU A 180 -1.00 -14.68 7.11
N GLU A 181 -1.36 -15.93 7.39
CA GLU A 181 -1.23 -16.53 8.72
C GLU A 181 0.24 -16.60 9.17
N GLY A 182 1.14 -17.04 8.28
CA GLY A 182 2.59 -17.04 8.53
C GLY A 182 3.13 -15.64 8.84
N MET A 183 2.77 -14.65 8.02
CA MET A 183 3.13 -13.24 8.23
C MET A 183 2.59 -12.71 9.56
N THR A 184 1.31 -12.94 9.85
CA THR A 184 0.69 -12.55 11.11
C THR A 184 1.40 -13.17 12.31
N GLN A 185 1.78 -14.45 12.21
CA GLN A 185 2.51 -15.14 13.26
C GLN A 185 3.88 -14.50 13.51
N VAL A 186 4.63 -14.15 12.45
CA VAL A 186 5.90 -13.43 12.59
C VAL A 186 5.70 -12.07 13.25
N VAL A 187 4.69 -11.29 12.82
CA VAL A 187 4.39 -10.01 13.46
C VAL A 187 3.99 -10.20 14.92
N ARG A 188 3.21 -11.24 15.25
CA ARG A 188 2.84 -11.56 16.63
C ARG A 188 4.05 -11.92 17.48
N GLU A 189 4.98 -12.72 16.97
CA GLU A 189 6.23 -13.05 17.67
C GLU A 189 7.08 -11.80 17.95
N LEU A 190 7.10 -10.85 17.02
CA LEU A 190 7.79 -9.56 17.21
C LEU A 190 7.04 -8.61 18.16
N THR A 191 5.72 -8.72 18.24
CA THR A 191 4.87 -7.76 18.96
C THR A 191 4.38 -8.25 20.31
N GLU A 192 4.38 -9.55 20.60
CA GLU A 192 3.99 -10.11 21.89
C GLU A 192 5.22 -10.19 22.82
N PRO A 193 5.07 -9.92 24.13
CA PRO A 193 6.19 -10.13 25.05
C PRO A 193 6.55 -11.61 25.06
N PRO A 194 7.84 -11.99 25.17
CA PRO A 194 8.22 -13.38 25.33
C PRO A 194 7.49 -13.92 26.55
N SER A 195 6.51 -14.80 26.31
CA SER A 195 5.71 -15.35 27.39
C SER A 195 6.66 -16.05 28.36
N LEU A 196 6.71 -15.56 29.61
CA LEU A 196 7.42 -16.22 30.72
C LEU A 196 6.85 -17.63 31.01
N ALA A 197 5.74 -18.00 30.36
CA ALA A 197 5.21 -19.34 30.32
C ALA A 197 6.12 -20.21 29.43
N GLY A 198 7.15 -20.79 30.07
CA GLY A 198 7.87 -22.00 29.68
C GLY A 198 8.12 -22.22 28.19
N HIS A 199 9.38 -22.14 27.77
CA HIS A 199 9.88 -22.91 26.64
C HIS A 199 9.54 -24.40 26.84
N HIS A 200 8.34 -24.82 26.42
CA HIS A 200 8.16 -26.14 25.85
C HIS A 200 8.89 -26.08 24.53
N ALA A 201 10.21 -26.29 24.60
CA ALA A 201 10.98 -26.67 23.44
C ALA A 201 10.19 -27.78 22.75
N HIS A 202 9.71 -27.52 21.54
CA HIS A 202 9.35 -28.59 20.64
C HIS A 202 10.56 -29.54 20.66
N PRO A 203 10.40 -30.81 21.09
CA PRO A 203 11.51 -31.75 20.99
C PRO A 203 11.96 -31.73 19.53
N PRO A 204 13.27 -31.62 19.26
CA PRO A 204 13.77 -31.63 17.90
C PRO A 204 13.21 -32.89 17.25
N SER A 205 12.39 -32.71 16.21
CA SER A 205 12.01 -33.81 15.34
C SER A 205 13.32 -34.39 14.83
N GLU A 206 13.63 -35.62 15.24
CA GLU A 206 14.76 -36.35 14.70
C GLU A 206 14.63 -36.34 13.17
N PRO A 207 15.70 -36.03 12.42
CA PRO A 207 15.66 -36.14 10.97
C PRO A 207 15.36 -37.60 10.63
N ASP A 208 14.21 -37.83 10.01
CA ASP A 208 13.87 -39.12 9.42
C ASP A 208 14.77 -39.28 8.19
N ASP A 209 15.86 -40.03 8.39
CA ASP A 209 17.00 -40.21 7.49
C ASP A 209 16.67 -41.18 6.32
N ASN A 210 15.43 -41.15 5.83
CA ASN A 210 14.96 -41.94 4.70
C ASN A 210 14.04 -41.08 3.83
N ASP A 211 14.60 -40.35 2.87
CA ASP A 211 14.01 -40.37 1.53
C ASP A 211 14.96 -39.86 0.44
N ASP A 212 14.94 -40.65 -0.63
CA ASP A 212 15.54 -40.51 -1.96
C ASP A 212 16.03 -39.11 -2.37
N LYS A 213 17.33 -39.06 -2.68
CA LYS A 213 17.93 -38.09 -3.61
C LYS A 213 17.28 -38.22 -4.98
N ARG A 214 16.20 -37.48 -5.21
CA ARG A 214 15.79 -37.12 -6.57
C ARG A 214 16.60 -35.90 -6.98
N GLU A 215 17.54 -36.11 -7.91
CA GLU A 215 18.07 -35.06 -8.76
C GLU A 215 16.87 -34.35 -9.42
N ILE A 216 16.54 -33.15 -8.95
CA ILE A 216 15.63 -32.25 -9.65
C ILE A 216 16.50 -31.60 -10.73
N ASP A 217 16.39 -32.16 -11.92
CA ASP A 217 16.95 -31.61 -13.13
C ASP A 217 16.29 -30.26 -13.45
N ASP A 218 17.14 -29.37 -13.93
CA ASP A 218 16.96 -27.98 -14.27
C ASP A 218 15.74 -27.70 -15.17
N VAL A 219 14.79 -26.89 -14.68
CA VAL A 219 13.82 -26.17 -15.53
C VAL A 219 13.48 -24.80 -14.93
N SER A 220 14.49 -23.92 -14.79
CA SER A 220 14.24 -22.47 -14.69
C SER A 220 14.13 -21.89 -16.11
N ALA A 221 12.97 -22.09 -16.73
CA ALA A 221 12.62 -21.47 -18.01
C ALA A 221 11.57 -20.38 -17.77
N GLY A 222 11.98 -19.11 -17.90
CA GLY A 222 11.03 -18.02 -18.14
C GLY A 222 11.23 -16.70 -17.40
N ILE A 223 12.46 -16.19 -17.26
CA ILE A 223 12.70 -14.74 -17.14
C ILE A 223 13.64 -14.34 -18.29
N GLU A 224 13.11 -14.31 -19.52
CA GLU A 224 13.77 -13.64 -20.65
C GLU A 224 13.46 -12.14 -20.56
N GLY A 225 14.49 -11.31 -20.37
CA GLY A 225 14.36 -9.87 -20.54
C GLY A 225 15.21 -8.96 -19.65
N VAL A 226 16.28 -9.44 -19.02
CA VAL A 226 17.31 -8.53 -18.48
C VAL A 226 18.67 -9.06 -18.93
N ASP A 227 19.33 -8.33 -19.82
CA ASP A 227 20.69 -8.64 -20.26
C ASP A 227 21.62 -8.71 -19.04
N ILE A 228 22.11 -9.92 -18.75
CA ILE A 228 23.13 -10.21 -17.75
C ILE A 228 24.47 -10.14 -18.48
N ASP A 229 25.02 -8.94 -18.58
CA ASP A 229 26.46 -8.75 -18.80
C ASP A 229 27.11 -8.32 -17.47
N ASP A 230 28.26 -8.93 -17.19
CA ASP A 230 29.15 -8.75 -16.02
C ASP A 230 28.88 -9.59 -14.76
N ALA A 231 29.14 -10.91 -14.85
CA ALA A 231 29.77 -11.66 -13.76
C ALA A 231 30.41 -12.97 -14.28
N ALA A 232 31.51 -12.86 -15.03
CA ALA A 232 32.35 -14.00 -15.37
C ALA A 232 33.31 -14.36 -14.22
N ASP A 233 33.46 -15.68 -14.02
CA ASP A 233 34.54 -16.41 -13.35
C ASP A 233 34.66 -16.36 -11.81
N ASN A 234 33.98 -17.31 -11.16
CA ASN A 234 34.62 -18.16 -10.14
C ASN A 234 33.80 -19.44 -9.86
N LEU A 235 33.98 -20.45 -10.71
CA LEU A 235 33.58 -21.83 -10.42
C LEU A 235 34.77 -22.54 -9.75
N GLY A 236 34.69 -22.70 -8.44
CA GLY A 236 35.70 -23.37 -7.64
C GLY A 236 35.19 -23.71 -6.24
N ASP A 237 34.74 -24.96 -6.14
CA ASP A 237 34.75 -25.85 -4.98
C ASP A 237 33.77 -25.64 -3.81
N ASP A 238 33.30 -26.81 -3.36
CA ASP A 238 32.17 -27.10 -2.49
C ASP A 238 32.60 -27.11 -1.01
N ASN A 239 31.67 -26.72 -0.15
CA ASN A 239 31.66 -26.74 1.31
C ASN A 239 32.49 -25.72 2.15
N THR A 240 31.72 -25.00 2.98
CA THR A 240 32.05 -24.44 4.30
C THR A 240 32.97 -23.22 4.39
N ASP A 241 32.54 -22.09 3.83
CA ASP A 241 32.43 -20.80 4.53
C ASP A 241 32.02 -19.75 3.49
N VAL A 242 30.80 -19.23 3.57
CA VAL A 242 30.37 -18.14 2.68
C VAL A 242 31.17 -16.90 3.10
N THR A 243 32.22 -16.59 2.35
CA THR A 243 33.03 -15.39 2.57
C THR A 243 32.13 -14.14 2.60
N PRO A 244 32.45 -13.13 3.43
CA PRO A 244 31.59 -11.95 3.61
C PRO A 244 31.29 -11.21 2.29
N ALA A 245 32.17 -11.30 1.29
CA ALA A 245 31.94 -10.75 -0.04
C ALA A 245 30.83 -11.48 -0.81
N LYS A 246 30.72 -12.81 -0.71
CA LYS A 246 29.62 -13.59 -1.33
C LYS A 246 28.28 -13.25 -0.67
N ARG A 247 28.24 -13.10 0.66
CA ARG A 247 27.02 -12.68 1.38
C ARG A 247 26.55 -11.28 0.98
N GLN A 248 27.46 -10.31 0.86
CA GLN A 248 27.12 -8.95 0.41
C GLN A 248 26.55 -8.92 -1.02
N SER A 249 27.05 -9.79 -1.91
CA SER A 249 26.50 -9.95 -3.25
C SER A 249 25.07 -10.49 -3.23
N ALA A 250 24.80 -11.53 -2.43
CA ALA A 250 23.46 -12.10 -2.26
C ALA A 250 22.47 -11.07 -1.71
N VAL A 251 22.83 -10.36 -0.63
CA VAL A 251 21.99 -9.30 -0.03
C VAL A 251 21.68 -8.18 -1.05
N THR A 252 22.65 -7.79 -1.87
CA THR A 252 22.43 -6.75 -2.90
C THR A 252 21.49 -7.23 -4.01
N ARG A 253 21.67 -8.47 -4.49
CA ARG A 253 20.76 -9.12 -5.45
C ARG A 253 19.34 -9.20 -4.88
N ASN A 254 19.22 -9.70 -3.67
CA ASN A 254 17.97 -9.89 -2.94
C ASN A 254 17.19 -8.58 -2.77
N ARG A 255 17.86 -7.47 -2.43
CA ARG A 255 17.23 -6.14 -2.41
C ARG A 255 16.73 -5.69 -3.77
N ARG A 256 17.51 -5.94 -4.82
CA ARG A 256 17.10 -5.60 -6.19
C ARG A 256 15.82 -6.34 -6.55
N LEU A 257 15.73 -7.64 -6.22
CA LEU A 257 14.53 -8.45 -6.43
C LEU A 257 13.33 -7.90 -5.66
N ILE A 258 13.46 -7.64 -4.36
CA ILE A 258 12.37 -7.06 -3.54
C ILE A 258 11.92 -5.72 -4.13
N ARG A 259 12.86 -4.84 -4.52
CA ARG A 259 12.54 -3.53 -5.09
C ARG A 259 11.77 -3.64 -6.40
N ILE A 260 12.19 -4.54 -7.29
CA ILE A 260 11.49 -4.78 -8.56
C ILE A 260 10.08 -5.31 -8.27
N PHE A 261 9.98 -6.31 -7.39
CA PHE A 261 8.72 -6.91 -6.97
C PHE A 261 7.73 -5.86 -6.42
N VAL A 262 8.16 -5.05 -5.44
CA VAL A 262 7.33 -4.02 -4.82
C VAL A 262 6.92 -2.97 -5.83
N ARG A 263 7.85 -2.45 -6.65
CA ARG A 263 7.55 -1.41 -7.64
C ARG A 263 6.51 -1.86 -8.65
N ARG A 264 6.67 -3.07 -9.18
CA ARG A 264 5.77 -3.62 -10.19
C ARG A 264 4.36 -3.83 -9.62
N ASN A 265 4.25 -4.45 -8.44
CA ASN A 265 2.95 -4.65 -7.79
C ASN A 265 2.29 -3.31 -7.44
N LEU A 266 3.06 -2.34 -6.93
CA LEU A 266 2.54 -1.01 -6.59
C LEU A 266 2.07 -0.23 -7.81
N GLN A 267 2.76 -0.33 -8.95
CA GLN A 267 2.31 0.28 -10.21
C GLN A 267 0.95 -0.28 -10.67
N ALA A 268 0.72 -1.58 -10.50
CA ALA A 268 -0.59 -2.18 -10.77
C ALA A 268 -1.66 -1.62 -9.81
N LEU A 269 -1.36 -1.58 -8.51
CA LEU A 269 -2.30 -1.04 -7.50
C LEU A 269 -2.61 0.44 -7.68
N GLU A 270 -1.67 1.25 -8.16
CA GLU A 270 -1.90 2.67 -8.45
C GLU A 270 -2.83 2.89 -9.65
N ASN A 271 -2.98 1.91 -10.54
CA ASN A 271 -3.85 2.01 -11.69
C ASN A 271 -5.34 1.86 -11.29
N PRO A 272 -6.20 2.88 -11.51
CA PRO A 272 -7.61 2.80 -11.13
C PRO A 272 -8.38 1.69 -11.85
N THR A 273 -8.07 1.42 -13.12
CA THR A 273 -8.71 0.36 -13.91
C THR A 273 -8.39 -1.02 -13.35
N PHE A 274 -7.13 -1.23 -12.91
CA PHE A 274 -6.75 -2.44 -12.19
C PHE A 274 -7.56 -2.58 -10.90
N ARG A 275 -7.63 -1.55 -10.05
CA ARG A 275 -8.36 -1.61 -8.78
C ARG A 275 -9.86 -1.91 -8.98
N GLN A 276 -10.48 -1.29 -9.98
CA GLN A 276 -11.89 -1.54 -10.32
C GLN A 276 -12.11 -2.96 -10.83
N GLY A 277 -11.16 -3.49 -11.61
CA GLY A 277 -11.21 -4.85 -12.14
C GLY A 277 -10.96 -5.92 -11.09
N ALA A 278 -9.84 -5.80 -10.38
CA ALA A 278 -9.40 -6.74 -9.35
C ALA A 278 -10.26 -6.68 -8.07
N GLY A 279 -10.83 -5.52 -7.76
CA GLY A 279 -11.70 -5.33 -6.60
C GLY A 279 -10.95 -5.11 -5.28
N PRO A 280 -11.70 -4.88 -4.20
CA PRO A 280 -11.16 -4.47 -2.90
C PRO A 280 -10.43 -5.59 -2.18
N GLY A 281 -10.89 -6.84 -2.26
CA GLY A 281 -10.23 -7.99 -1.63
C GLY A 281 -8.78 -8.15 -2.09
N VAL A 282 -8.54 -8.04 -3.41
CA VAL A 282 -7.19 -8.09 -3.99
C VAL A 282 -6.37 -6.87 -3.62
N THR A 283 -6.97 -5.67 -3.73
CA THR A 283 -6.25 -4.42 -3.49
C THR A 283 -5.78 -4.29 -2.04
N ILE A 284 -6.66 -4.55 -1.07
CA ILE A 284 -6.36 -4.41 0.36
C ILE A 284 -5.33 -5.44 0.81
N LEU A 285 -5.49 -6.72 0.45
CA LEU A 285 -4.54 -7.77 0.84
C LEU A 285 -3.15 -7.51 0.24
N ASN A 286 -3.07 -7.07 -1.01
CA ASN A 286 -1.79 -6.70 -1.61
C ASN A 286 -1.15 -5.49 -0.92
N ILE A 287 -1.95 -4.50 -0.49
CA ILE A 287 -1.43 -3.37 0.29
C ILE A 287 -0.81 -3.84 1.61
N ILE A 288 -1.47 -4.75 2.33
CA ILE A 288 -0.97 -5.31 3.59
C ILE A 288 0.37 -6.03 3.36
N ILE A 289 0.42 -6.93 2.37
CA ILE A 289 1.61 -7.72 2.03
C ILE A 289 2.77 -6.80 1.63
N LEU A 290 2.53 -5.81 0.76
CA LEU A 290 3.57 -4.87 0.33
C LEU A 290 4.07 -4.00 1.48
N ASN A 291 3.18 -3.55 2.38
CA ASN A 291 3.58 -2.77 3.56
C ASN A 291 4.51 -3.59 4.47
N TRP A 292 4.21 -4.87 4.67
CA TRP A 292 5.04 -5.79 5.43
C TRP A 292 6.41 -6.00 4.76
N ILE A 293 6.44 -6.36 3.47
CA ILE A 293 7.69 -6.59 2.72
C ILE A 293 8.58 -5.34 2.73
N CYS A 294 7.99 -4.15 2.57
CA CYS A 294 8.72 -2.89 2.64
C CYS A 294 9.34 -2.66 4.03
N LEU A 295 8.62 -2.96 5.11
CA LEU A 295 9.17 -2.86 6.46
C LEU A 295 10.29 -3.89 6.68
N LEU A 296 10.05 -5.15 6.28
CA LEU A 296 10.99 -6.24 6.46
C LEU A 296 12.33 -5.93 5.78
N ALA A 297 12.28 -5.47 4.52
CA ALA A 297 13.46 -5.05 3.76
C ALA A 297 14.26 -3.96 4.48
N ALA A 298 13.59 -3.00 5.12
CA ALA A 298 14.26 -1.96 5.90
C ALA A 298 14.85 -2.48 7.21
N THR A 299 14.24 -3.50 7.84
CA THR A 299 14.64 -3.98 9.17
C THR A 299 15.93 -4.78 9.23
N LYS A 300 16.30 -5.41 8.12
CA LYS A 300 17.38 -6.41 8.09
C LYS A 300 18.72 -5.87 7.59
N ASP A 301 18.80 -4.59 7.22
CA ASP A 301 20.04 -3.99 6.75
C ASP A 301 20.49 -2.77 7.55
N THR A 302 21.70 -2.86 8.12
CA THR A 302 22.40 -1.77 8.80
C THR A 302 22.94 -0.71 7.83
N ALA A 303 23.19 -1.06 6.56
CA ALA A 303 23.87 -0.18 5.61
C ALA A 303 22.94 0.74 4.79
N ALA A 304 21.65 0.39 4.64
CA ALA A 304 20.67 1.10 3.82
C ALA A 304 19.27 1.13 4.46
N PRO A 305 19.12 1.73 5.65
CA PRO A 305 17.82 1.87 6.30
C PRO A 305 16.80 2.72 5.50
N ALA A 306 17.25 3.39 4.43
CA ALA A 306 16.45 4.21 3.54
C ALA A 306 15.91 3.47 2.30
N ASP A 307 16.05 2.15 2.24
CA ASP A 307 15.49 1.37 1.13
C ASP A 307 13.96 1.41 1.14
N LEU A 308 13.38 1.48 -0.06
CA LEU A 308 11.94 1.47 -0.33
C LEU A 308 11.12 2.61 0.30
N ILE A 309 11.74 3.71 0.73
CA ILE A 309 10.99 4.87 1.28
C ILE A 309 9.95 5.37 0.29
N GLU A 310 10.32 5.55 -0.98
CA GLU A 310 9.40 6.09 -1.99
C GLU A 310 8.21 5.16 -2.22
N GLU A 311 8.44 3.86 -2.24
CA GLU A 311 7.42 2.83 -2.41
C GLU A 311 6.47 2.78 -1.20
N ARG A 312 6.98 2.96 0.03
CA ARG A 312 6.15 3.09 1.25
C ARG A 312 5.28 4.33 1.20
N LEU A 313 5.83 5.48 0.82
CA LEU A 313 5.08 6.73 0.68
C LEU A 313 3.99 6.61 -0.38
N ARG A 314 4.29 6.02 -1.54
CA ARG A 314 3.33 5.75 -2.61
C ARG A 314 2.21 4.81 -2.15
N LEU A 315 2.54 3.75 -1.42
CA LEU A 315 1.58 2.81 -0.85
C LEU A 315 0.60 3.50 0.11
N TRP A 316 1.11 4.34 1.00
CA TRP A 316 0.27 5.05 1.97
C TRP A 316 -0.51 6.21 1.35
N ARG A 317 0.06 6.90 0.36
CA ARG A 317 -0.67 7.88 -0.47
C ARG A 317 -1.83 7.20 -1.18
N LEU A 318 -1.65 6.00 -1.72
CA LEU A 318 -2.74 5.24 -2.33
C LEU A 318 -3.87 4.99 -1.30
N LEU A 319 -3.53 4.61 -0.07
CA LEU A 319 -4.52 4.22 0.93
C LEU A 319 -5.27 5.43 1.53
N TRP A 320 -4.53 6.46 1.97
CA TRP A 320 -5.07 7.61 2.70
C TRP A 320 -5.07 8.92 1.94
N GLY A 321 -4.60 8.92 0.69
CA GLY A 321 -4.49 10.14 -0.12
C GLY A 321 -3.41 11.10 0.37
N ASP A 322 -3.42 12.27 -0.24
CA ASP A 322 -2.70 13.47 0.18
C ASP A 322 -3.43 14.72 -0.34
N ASP A 323 -2.76 15.87 -0.32
CA ASP A 323 -3.35 17.14 -0.78
C ASP A 323 -3.76 17.10 -2.28
N ASP A 324 -3.18 16.20 -3.08
CA ASP A 324 -3.37 16.10 -4.53
C ASP A 324 -4.16 14.84 -4.96
N THR A 325 -4.27 13.83 -4.09
CA THR A 325 -4.82 12.51 -4.42
C THR A 325 -5.89 12.04 -3.44
N GLN A 326 -6.99 11.51 -3.97
CA GLN A 326 -8.08 10.97 -3.16
C GLN A 326 -7.68 9.62 -2.54
N PRO A 327 -8.07 9.34 -1.28
CA PRO A 327 -7.82 8.05 -0.63
C PRO A 327 -8.55 6.91 -1.32
N TYR A 328 -7.90 5.75 -1.50
CA TYR A 328 -8.58 4.55 -2.00
C TYR A 328 -9.66 4.05 -1.03
N LEU A 329 -9.48 4.23 0.29
CA LEU A 329 -10.48 3.80 1.27
C LEU A 329 -11.81 4.56 1.11
N ASP A 330 -11.78 5.81 0.65
CA ASP A 330 -12.98 6.61 0.39
C ASP A 330 -13.77 6.11 -0.84
N ASP A 331 -13.13 5.33 -1.74
CA ASP A 331 -13.80 4.70 -2.89
C ASP A 331 -14.58 3.43 -2.48
N LEU A 332 -14.36 2.92 -1.27
CA LEU A 332 -15.04 1.74 -0.74
C LEU A 332 -16.37 2.13 -0.07
N ASP A 333 -17.40 1.29 -0.22
CA ASP A 333 -18.62 1.44 0.58
C ASP A 333 -18.36 1.13 2.07
N GLU A 334 -19.26 1.57 2.95
CA GLU A 334 -19.11 1.43 4.40
C GLU A 334 -18.88 -0.03 4.86
N ASN A 335 -19.53 -1.01 4.21
CA ASN A 335 -19.34 -2.41 4.58
C ASN A 335 -17.95 -2.91 4.17
N LEU A 336 -17.49 -2.55 2.98
CA LEU A 336 -16.15 -2.88 2.51
C LEU A 336 -15.07 -2.16 3.32
N GLN A 337 -15.30 -0.93 3.75
CA GLN A 337 -14.40 -0.23 4.68
C GLN A 337 -14.28 -0.98 6.01
N LEU A 338 -15.39 -1.46 6.58
CA LEU A 338 -15.38 -2.23 7.82
C LEU A 338 -14.63 -3.56 7.66
N LEU A 339 -14.81 -4.27 6.54
CA LEU A 339 -14.06 -5.50 6.25
C LEU A 339 -12.57 -5.22 6.06
N ALA A 340 -12.20 -4.11 5.41
CA ALA A 340 -10.80 -3.72 5.28
C ALA A 340 -10.16 -3.44 6.65
N LEU A 341 -10.90 -2.80 7.56
CA LEU A 341 -10.47 -2.55 8.94
C LEU A 341 -10.28 -3.84 9.75
N GLU A 342 -11.17 -4.82 9.59
CA GLU A 342 -11.02 -6.15 10.20
C GLU A 342 -9.73 -6.83 9.72
N GLN A 343 -9.47 -6.78 8.41
CA GLN A 343 -8.22 -7.31 7.86
C GLN A 343 -6.98 -6.54 8.34
N PHE A 344 -7.08 -5.23 8.56
CA PHE A 344 -5.97 -4.46 9.15
C PHE A 344 -5.67 -4.90 10.57
N ASP A 345 -6.67 -5.10 11.42
CA ASP A 345 -6.47 -5.58 12.79
C ASP A 345 -5.91 -7.01 12.82
N ASP A 346 -6.52 -7.93 12.04
CA ASP A 346 -6.10 -9.33 11.94
C ASP A 346 -4.62 -9.45 11.57
N GLN A 347 -4.17 -8.62 10.61
CA GLN A 347 -2.81 -8.63 10.08
C GLN A 347 -1.87 -7.65 10.80
N ARG A 348 -2.31 -7.01 11.89
CA ARG A 348 -1.54 -6.01 12.65
C ARG A 348 -1.00 -4.86 11.79
N PHE A 349 -1.74 -4.47 10.76
CA PHE A 349 -1.33 -3.50 9.75
C PHE A 349 -0.94 -2.15 10.36
N GLU A 350 -1.67 -1.67 11.38
CA GLU A 350 -1.40 -0.41 12.08
C GLU A 350 -0.03 -0.41 12.75
N ALA A 351 0.33 -1.51 13.44
CA ALA A 351 1.60 -1.61 14.14
C ALA A 351 2.77 -1.58 13.16
N VAL A 352 2.67 -2.35 12.06
CA VAL A 352 3.63 -2.38 10.97
C VAL A 352 3.75 -1.00 10.32
N THR A 353 2.63 -0.37 9.98
CA THR A 353 2.59 0.96 9.36
C THR A 353 3.23 2.00 10.26
N VAL A 354 2.88 2.05 11.55
CA VAL A 354 3.43 3.05 12.45
C VAL A 354 4.93 2.81 12.71
N ALA A 355 5.36 1.56 12.90
CA ALA A 355 6.78 1.24 12.99
C ALA A 355 7.53 1.72 11.74
N SER A 356 6.90 1.52 10.59
CA SER A 356 7.40 1.90 9.29
C SER A 356 7.48 3.44 9.13
N MET A 357 6.44 4.20 9.47
CA MET A 357 6.49 5.67 9.43
C MET A 357 7.55 6.22 10.39
N THR A 358 7.64 5.68 11.60
CA THR A 358 8.64 6.08 12.61
C THR A 358 10.06 5.87 12.10
N ASP A 359 10.33 4.72 11.49
CA ASP A 359 11.61 4.41 10.86
C ASP A 359 12.01 5.43 9.78
N ILE A 360 11.09 5.88 8.93
CA ILE A 360 11.41 6.91 7.94
C ILE A 360 11.75 8.23 8.63
N LEU A 361 11.01 8.59 9.69
CA LEU A 361 11.22 9.82 10.44
C LEU A 361 12.56 9.86 11.18
N THR A 362 13.07 8.72 11.64
CA THR A 362 14.38 8.65 12.32
C THR A 362 15.55 8.82 11.36
N HIS A 363 15.40 8.38 10.10
CA HIS A 363 16.45 8.45 9.10
C HIS A 363 16.50 9.77 8.33
N ALA A 364 15.44 10.56 8.39
CA ALA A 364 15.39 11.81 7.66
C ALA A 364 15.96 12.98 8.49
N HIS A 365 17.12 13.48 8.06
CA HIS A 365 17.92 14.42 8.85
C HIS A 365 17.66 15.91 8.58
N THR A 366 16.95 16.26 7.50
CA THR A 366 16.76 17.68 7.12
C THR A 366 15.30 18.01 6.85
N ASP A 367 14.83 19.15 7.35
CA ASP A 367 13.46 19.63 7.11
C ASP A 367 13.16 19.96 5.64
N SER A 368 14.21 20.04 4.80
CA SER A 368 14.12 20.21 3.34
C SER A 368 13.97 18.90 2.57
N ASP A 369 14.00 17.75 3.25
CA ASP A 369 13.82 16.46 2.59
C ASP A 369 12.39 16.34 2.05
N SER A 370 12.25 16.20 0.72
CA SER A 370 10.95 16.07 0.07
C SER A 370 10.16 14.87 0.58
N ARG A 371 10.84 13.79 1.01
CA ARG A 371 10.22 12.58 1.55
C ARG A 371 9.56 12.86 2.90
N LEU A 372 10.16 13.69 3.75
CA LEU A 372 9.54 14.12 5.00
C LEU A 372 8.30 14.98 4.78
N LEU A 373 8.35 15.85 3.78
CA LEU A 373 7.19 16.67 3.42
C LEU A 373 6.03 15.78 2.94
N GLN A 374 6.33 14.79 2.09
CA GLN A 374 5.35 13.81 1.64
C GLN A 374 4.80 12.97 2.80
N LEU A 375 5.67 12.38 3.64
CA LEU A 375 5.26 11.59 4.80
C LEU A 375 4.38 12.40 5.75
N ARG A 376 4.71 13.68 5.97
CA ARG A 376 3.90 14.57 6.79
C ARG A 376 2.51 14.78 6.20
N SER A 377 2.40 15.04 4.89
CA SER A 377 1.09 15.21 4.26
C SER A 377 0.25 13.94 4.38
N ILE A 378 0.85 12.78 4.07
CA ILE A 378 0.22 11.46 4.22
C ILE A 378 -0.22 11.22 5.67
N LEU A 379 0.65 11.45 6.65
CA LEU A 379 0.34 11.22 8.07
C LEU A 379 -0.84 12.07 8.55
N ARG A 380 -0.96 13.32 8.08
CA ARG A 380 -2.09 14.19 8.42
C ARG A 380 -3.40 13.71 7.78
N HIS A 381 -3.33 13.20 6.55
CA HIS A 381 -4.50 12.62 5.89
C HIS A 381 -4.90 11.31 6.58
N ALA A 382 -3.94 10.41 6.78
CA ALA A 382 -4.13 9.15 7.48
C ALA A 382 -4.78 9.36 8.85
N VAL A 383 -4.20 10.20 9.71
CA VAL A 383 -4.74 10.42 11.07
C VAL A 383 -6.08 11.17 11.08
N SER A 384 -6.43 11.89 10.00
CA SER A 384 -7.77 12.49 9.86
C SER A 384 -8.81 11.51 9.30
N HIS A 385 -8.37 10.41 8.71
CA HIS A 385 -9.22 9.45 8.03
C HIS A 385 -9.99 8.58 9.05
N PRO A 386 -11.31 8.33 8.87
CA PRO A 386 -12.10 7.50 9.80
C PRO A 386 -11.55 6.09 10.00
N SER A 387 -10.93 5.52 8.98
CA SER A 387 -10.29 4.19 9.03
C SER A 387 -8.93 4.17 9.73
N TRP A 388 -8.42 5.29 10.24
CA TRP A 388 -7.21 5.27 11.06
C TRP A 388 -7.55 4.90 12.51
N GLN A 389 -7.32 3.62 12.85
CA GLN A 389 -7.66 3.04 14.15
C GLN A 389 -6.44 2.82 15.05
N VAL A 390 -5.39 3.65 14.90
CA VAL A 390 -4.16 3.52 15.72
C VAL A 390 -4.44 3.87 17.18
N THR A 391 -4.12 2.93 18.08
CA THR A 391 -4.27 3.05 19.53
C THR A 391 -2.90 2.98 20.23
N ALA A 392 -2.85 3.27 21.54
CA ALA A 392 -1.63 3.07 22.35
C ALA A 392 -1.12 1.62 22.32
N THR A 393 -2.01 0.63 22.17
CA THR A 393 -1.64 -0.78 22.00
C THR A 393 -0.90 -0.99 20.68
N HIS A 394 -1.40 -0.43 19.58
CA HIS A 394 -0.72 -0.48 18.27
C HIS A 394 0.66 0.18 18.34
N LEU A 395 0.80 1.29 19.06
CA LEU A 395 2.10 1.93 19.29
C LEU A 395 3.06 1.09 20.12
N THR A 396 2.55 0.35 21.11
CA THR A 396 3.36 -0.58 21.92
C THR A 396 3.89 -1.72 21.06
N HIS A 397 3.04 -2.26 20.18
CA HIS A 397 3.44 -3.28 19.22
C HIS A 397 4.46 -2.73 18.22
N ALA A 398 4.21 -1.54 17.65
CA ALA A 398 5.15 -0.86 16.76
C ALA A 398 6.53 -0.66 17.42
N ALA A 399 6.57 -0.23 18.68
CA ALA A 399 7.82 -0.07 19.42
C ALA A 399 8.60 -1.38 19.54
N ARG A 400 7.92 -2.51 19.79
CA ARG A 400 8.57 -3.83 19.83
C ARG A 400 9.14 -4.22 18.46
N VAL A 401 8.41 -3.98 17.38
CA VAL A 401 8.89 -4.22 16.00
C VAL A 401 10.10 -3.34 15.67
N ILE A 402 10.15 -2.08 16.11
CA ILE A 402 11.33 -1.24 15.94
C ILE A 402 12.50 -1.79 16.76
N ASN A 403 12.26 -2.14 18.03
CA ASN A 403 13.29 -2.60 18.95
C ASN A 403 13.86 -3.99 18.63
N SER A 404 13.13 -4.83 17.89
CA SER A 404 13.63 -6.13 17.43
C SER A 404 14.63 -6.02 16.27
N ARG A 405 14.81 -4.83 15.71
CA ARG A 405 15.75 -4.59 14.60
C ARG A 405 17.18 -4.60 15.14
N THR A 406 18.07 -5.26 14.41
CA THR A 406 19.52 -5.21 14.68
C THR A 406 20.09 -3.80 14.53
N THR A 407 19.39 -2.93 13.78
CA THR A 407 19.76 -1.54 13.52
C THR A 407 19.27 -0.54 14.58
N ALA A 408 18.43 -0.96 15.53
CA ALA A 408 17.85 -0.05 16.52
C ALA A 408 18.95 0.47 17.47
N THR A 409 19.28 1.76 17.35
CA THR A 409 20.26 2.42 18.22
C THR A 409 19.68 2.87 19.56
N GLU A 410 18.37 3.07 19.60
CA GLU A 410 17.62 3.58 20.75
C GLU A 410 16.45 2.64 21.04
N VAL A 411 16.09 2.51 22.32
CA VAL A 411 14.91 1.75 22.74
C VAL A 411 13.69 2.65 22.65
N TRP A 412 12.76 2.28 21.79
CA TRP A 412 11.51 2.98 21.58
C TRP A 412 10.43 2.48 22.55
N ASN A 413 9.59 3.40 23.04
CA ASN A 413 8.32 3.08 23.67
C ASN A 413 7.15 3.71 22.90
N ALA A 414 5.92 3.45 23.35
CA ALA A 414 4.72 3.97 22.71
C ALA A 414 4.65 5.52 22.77
N GLY A 415 5.05 6.12 23.89
CA GLY A 415 5.15 7.57 24.07
C GLY A 415 6.11 8.25 23.09
N ASP A 416 7.29 7.66 22.85
CA ASP A 416 8.31 8.17 21.92
C ASP A 416 7.80 8.17 20.49
N ILE A 417 7.13 7.09 20.08
CA ILE A 417 6.52 6.97 18.75
C ILE A 417 5.41 8.02 18.58
N ALA A 418 4.46 8.10 19.52
CA ALA A 418 3.38 9.08 19.46
C ALA A 418 3.91 10.51 19.36
N THR A 419 4.93 10.83 20.16
CA THR A 419 5.58 12.14 20.17
C THR A 419 6.33 12.40 18.86
N THR A 420 6.94 11.39 18.27
CA THR A 420 7.65 11.50 16.99
C THR A 420 6.69 11.75 15.83
N LEU A 421 5.57 11.01 15.76
CA LEU A 421 4.50 11.27 14.79
C LEU A 421 3.88 12.66 14.97
N TRP A 422 3.62 13.06 16.22
CA TRP A 422 3.11 14.39 16.55
C TRP A 422 4.08 15.49 16.12
N ASN A 423 5.37 15.35 16.45
CA ASN A 423 6.41 16.31 16.09
C ASN A 423 6.57 16.38 14.57
N ALA A 424 6.58 15.24 13.87
CA ALA A 424 6.67 15.21 12.42
C ALA A 424 5.48 15.92 11.76
N SER A 425 4.28 15.75 12.30
CA SER A 425 3.05 16.40 11.84
C SER A 425 2.99 17.90 12.17
N CYS A 426 3.47 18.29 13.36
CA CYS A 426 3.42 19.66 13.87
C CYS A 426 4.62 20.52 13.48
N ARG A 427 5.76 19.92 13.09
CA ARG A 427 6.90 20.65 12.55
C ARG A 427 6.37 21.55 11.45
N THR A 428 6.49 22.86 11.68
CA THR A 428 5.95 23.88 10.78
C THR A 428 6.51 23.58 9.42
N LEU A 429 5.63 23.12 8.55
CA LEU A 429 5.76 23.32 7.13
C LEU A 429 6.21 24.77 6.96
N GLY A 430 7.24 24.97 6.15
CA GLY A 430 7.82 26.29 5.98
C GLY A 430 6.76 27.34 5.60
N GLU A 431 7.21 28.56 5.38
CA GLU A 431 6.33 29.69 5.05
C GLU A 431 5.26 29.40 3.96
N ARG A 432 5.50 28.43 3.06
CA ARG A 432 4.55 28.00 2.03
C ARG A 432 3.22 27.49 2.58
N ASP A 433 3.19 26.52 3.49
CA ASP A 433 1.92 25.87 3.81
C ASP A 433 1.12 26.61 4.86
N LEU A 434 1.81 27.38 5.73
CA LEU A 434 1.12 28.39 6.52
C LEU A 434 0.43 29.40 5.59
N ARG A 435 1.08 29.87 4.52
CA ARG A 435 0.41 30.72 3.51
C ARG A 435 -0.76 30.01 2.84
N HIS A 436 -0.61 28.72 2.49
CA HIS A 436 -1.70 27.95 1.89
C HIS A 436 -2.91 27.84 2.82
N ASN A 437 -2.72 27.47 4.09
CA ASN A 437 -3.80 27.34 5.08
C ASN A 437 -4.50 28.67 5.35
N LEU A 438 -3.73 29.76 5.46
CA LEU A 438 -4.29 31.09 5.62
C LEU A 438 -5.07 31.49 4.36
N ALA A 439 -4.50 31.28 3.18
CA ALA A 439 -5.14 31.62 1.91
C ALA A 439 -6.47 30.85 1.70
N SER A 440 -6.49 29.55 2.02
CA SER A 440 -7.70 28.72 2.00
C SER A 440 -8.77 29.24 2.98
N THR A 441 -8.39 29.57 4.22
CA THR A 441 -9.31 30.17 5.23
C THR A 441 -9.89 31.50 4.77
N LEU A 442 -9.09 32.28 4.03
CA LEU A 442 -9.44 33.58 3.47
C LEU A 442 -10.18 33.49 2.13
N ASN A 443 -10.24 32.30 1.51
CA ASN A 443 -10.69 32.08 0.15
C ASN A 443 -9.99 33.00 -0.88
N VAL A 444 -8.66 33.08 -0.81
CA VAL A 444 -7.81 33.87 -1.72
C VAL A 444 -6.71 33.01 -2.33
N ASP A 445 -6.07 33.50 -3.39
CA ASP A 445 -4.86 32.88 -3.94
C ASP A 445 -3.72 32.89 -2.91
N GLN A 446 -2.94 31.82 -2.83
CA GLN A 446 -1.79 31.72 -1.92
C GLN A 446 -0.78 32.86 -2.08
N ARG A 447 -0.62 33.41 -3.29
CA ARG A 447 0.26 34.55 -3.59
C ARG A 447 -0.24 35.86 -2.98
N ALA A 448 -1.51 35.94 -2.59
CA ALA A 448 -2.07 37.09 -1.89
C ALA A 448 -1.67 37.12 -0.41
N VAL A 449 -1.09 36.05 0.14
CA VAL A 449 -0.62 35.98 1.53
C VAL A 449 0.91 36.04 1.58
N GLU A 450 1.45 37.07 2.23
CA GLU A 450 2.88 37.23 2.49
C GLU A 450 3.13 37.11 3.99
N LEU A 451 4.10 36.29 4.41
CA LEU A 451 4.48 36.17 5.81
C LEU A 451 5.81 36.87 6.03
N ARG A 452 5.86 37.80 6.98
CA ARG A 452 7.07 38.57 7.28
C ARG A 452 7.27 38.77 8.76
N ASN A 453 8.53 38.89 9.19
CA ASN A 453 8.83 39.27 10.56
C ASN A 453 8.90 40.80 10.66
N GLN A 454 8.12 41.40 11.55
CA GLN A 454 8.04 42.84 11.75
C GLN A 454 8.28 43.19 13.21
N ASN A 455 8.98 44.31 13.46
CA ASN A 455 9.11 44.86 14.80
C ASN A 455 7.93 45.79 15.07
N VAL A 456 7.06 45.37 15.99
CA VAL A 456 5.79 46.07 16.26
C VAL A 456 5.63 46.29 17.75
N ILE A 457 5.02 47.41 18.11
CA ILE A 457 4.63 47.67 19.49
C ILE A 457 3.36 46.85 19.78
N VAL A 458 3.45 45.96 20.76
CA VAL A 458 2.38 45.03 21.17
C VAL A 458 1.93 45.40 22.58
N ASP A 459 0.65 45.21 22.93
CA ASP A 459 0.14 45.36 24.31
C ASP A 459 0.45 46.71 24.98
N GLN A 460 0.49 47.81 24.21
CA GLN A 460 0.88 49.15 24.69
C GLN A 460 2.29 49.22 25.30
N THR A 461 3.14 48.19 25.13
CA THR A 461 4.52 48.23 25.60
C THR A 461 5.34 49.16 24.71
N ARG A 462 6.14 50.06 25.29
CA ARG A 462 7.03 50.96 24.52
C ARG A 462 8.14 50.23 23.76
N THR A 463 8.38 48.95 24.05
CA THR A 463 9.40 48.13 23.40
C THR A 463 8.82 47.41 22.18
N PRO A 464 9.36 47.62 20.98
CA PRO A 464 9.00 46.82 19.81
C PRO A 464 9.33 45.35 20.06
N LYS A 465 8.39 44.46 19.77
CA LYS A 465 8.59 43.01 19.74
C LYS A 465 8.64 42.54 18.30
N ARG A 466 9.49 41.56 18.01
CA ARG A 466 9.52 40.90 16.69
C ARG A 466 8.32 39.95 16.61
N VAL A 467 7.34 40.28 15.78
CA VAL A 467 6.12 39.50 15.55
C VAL A 467 6.08 39.05 14.10
N ARG A 468 5.53 37.85 13.86
CA ARG A 468 5.26 37.38 12.50
C ARG A 468 3.93 38.00 12.05
N GLU A 469 3.96 38.73 10.95
CA GLU A 469 2.83 39.40 10.33
C GLU A 469 2.44 38.65 9.05
N ALA A 470 1.15 38.36 8.88
CA ALA A 470 0.56 37.91 7.62
C ALA A 470 -0.04 39.12 6.93
N PHE A 471 0.57 39.53 5.82
CA PHE A 471 0.01 40.54 4.94
C PHE A 471 -0.90 39.85 3.91
N ILE A 472 -2.13 40.33 3.77
CA ILE A 472 -3.15 39.78 2.88
C ILE A 472 -3.51 40.87 1.87
N ALA A 473 -3.28 40.59 0.58
CA ALA A 473 -3.49 41.52 -0.51
C ALA A 473 -4.97 41.65 -0.90
N VAL A 474 -5.80 42.08 0.06
CA VAL A 474 -7.24 42.36 -0.10
C VAL A 474 -7.58 43.73 0.48
N ASP A 475 -8.66 44.33 -0.01
CA ASP A 475 -9.08 45.66 0.43
C ASP A 475 -9.79 45.62 1.79
N GLU A 476 -10.60 44.59 2.03
CA GLU A 476 -11.42 44.46 3.23
C GLU A 476 -11.40 43.04 3.78
N LEU A 477 -11.41 42.93 5.12
CA LEU A 477 -11.61 41.68 5.84
C LEU A 477 -12.69 41.85 6.91
N LYS A 478 -13.66 40.95 6.89
CA LYS A 478 -14.71 40.87 7.91
C LYS A 478 -14.13 40.31 9.21
N THR A 479 -14.72 40.70 10.35
CA THR A 479 -14.27 40.26 11.68
C THR A 479 -14.24 38.74 11.81
N ASP A 480 -15.28 38.04 11.36
CA ASP A 480 -15.38 36.58 11.41
C ASP A 480 -14.27 35.88 10.62
N ILE A 481 -13.89 36.44 9.47
CA ILE A 481 -12.78 35.94 8.65
C ILE A 481 -11.44 36.14 9.39
N ILE A 482 -11.24 37.30 10.03
CA ILE A 482 -10.02 37.60 10.82
C ILE A 482 -9.89 36.62 11.99
N GLU A 483 -10.98 36.37 12.70
CA GLU A 483 -11.02 35.43 13.83
C GLU A 483 -10.69 34.00 13.38
N ARG A 484 -11.34 33.51 12.31
CA ARG A 484 -11.01 32.20 11.72
C ARG A 484 -9.55 32.13 11.28
N THR A 485 -9.02 33.19 10.68
CA THR A 485 -7.62 33.24 10.23
C THR A 485 -6.65 33.18 11.41
N PHE A 486 -6.92 33.87 12.53
CA PHE A 486 -6.13 33.72 13.75
C PHE A 486 -6.24 32.31 14.34
N ALA A 487 -7.42 31.70 14.32
CA ALA A 487 -7.63 30.36 14.82
C ALA A 487 -6.83 29.33 13.98
N THR A 488 -6.87 29.44 12.65
CA THR A 488 -6.05 28.63 11.71
C THR A 488 -4.56 28.87 11.92
N TRP A 489 -4.13 30.11 12.12
CA TRP A 489 -2.71 30.39 12.36
C TRP A 489 -2.24 29.79 13.69
N GLN A 490 -3.04 29.94 14.76
CA GLN A 490 -2.74 29.34 16.06
C GLN A 490 -2.62 27.82 16.01
N SER A 491 -3.43 27.17 15.17
CA SER A 491 -3.38 25.72 15.02
C SER A 491 -2.17 25.25 14.21
N ALA A 492 -1.65 26.07 13.29
CA ALA A 492 -0.44 25.79 12.52
C ALA A 492 0.85 26.13 13.27
N GLU A 493 0.86 27.19 14.08
CA GLU A 493 2.06 27.69 14.73
C GLU A 493 1.73 28.26 16.12
N GLN A 494 2.28 27.69 17.19
CA GLN A 494 2.08 28.21 18.55
C GLN A 494 3.00 29.39 18.83
N ARG A 495 2.44 30.61 18.82
CA ARG A 495 3.11 31.87 19.13
C ARG A 495 2.34 32.62 20.20
N LYS A 496 3.03 33.53 20.89
CA LYS A 496 2.40 34.45 21.84
C LYS A 496 1.59 35.55 21.14
N HIS A 497 2.07 36.02 19.99
CA HIS A 497 1.50 37.15 19.27
C HIS A 497 1.32 36.82 17.79
N TYR A 498 0.16 37.17 17.26
CA TYR A 498 -0.22 37.06 15.86
C TYR A 498 -0.67 38.42 15.34
N ARG A 499 -0.37 38.70 14.07
CA ARG A 499 -0.71 39.98 13.45
C ARG A 499 -1.10 39.78 12.00
N ILE A 500 -2.28 40.24 11.64
CA ILE A 500 -2.80 40.19 10.27
C ILE A 500 -2.89 41.63 9.76
N ARG A 501 -2.36 41.91 8.57
CA ARG A 501 -2.44 43.22 7.92
C ARG A 501 -3.05 43.05 6.54
N TRP A 502 -3.90 43.97 6.14
CA TRP A 502 -4.42 44.06 4.77
C TRP A 502 -4.44 45.54 4.34
N HIS A 503 -4.93 45.86 3.14
CA HIS A 503 -4.91 47.25 2.67
C HIS A 503 -5.82 48.17 3.51
N GLY A 504 -6.98 47.67 3.93
CA GLY A 504 -7.98 48.41 4.69
C GLY A 504 -7.79 48.44 6.21
N GLY A 505 -6.76 47.79 6.77
CA GLY A 505 -6.59 47.77 8.22
C GLY A 505 -5.58 46.76 8.76
N ILE A 506 -5.68 46.55 10.07
CA ILE A 506 -4.80 45.65 10.80
C ILE A 506 -5.51 45.00 11.99
N ALA A 507 -5.14 43.76 12.30
CA ALA A 507 -5.61 43.04 13.45
C ALA A 507 -4.44 42.42 14.21
N GLN A 508 -4.58 42.31 15.51
CA GLN A 508 -3.58 41.74 16.39
C GLN A 508 -4.24 40.88 17.48
N TYR A 509 -3.61 39.75 17.81
CA TYR A 509 -4.09 38.84 18.84
C TYR A 509 -2.93 38.30 19.69
N ASN A 510 -3.12 38.30 21.01
CA ASN A 510 -2.22 37.71 21.99
C ASN A 510 -2.87 36.43 22.54
N ALA A 511 -2.35 35.27 22.13
CA ALA A 511 -2.91 33.98 22.50
C ALA A 511 -2.69 33.61 23.97
N THR A 512 -1.73 34.26 24.67
CA THR A 512 -1.51 34.00 26.10
C THR A 512 -2.52 34.72 26.97
N THR A 513 -2.92 35.94 26.60
CA THR A 513 -3.90 36.74 27.36
C THR A 513 -5.31 36.67 26.80
N HIS A 514 -5.51 35.96 25.68
CA HIS A 514 -6.75 35.93 24.90
C HIS A 514 -7.30 37.32 24.57
N ALA A 515 -6.39 38.28 24.30
CA ALA A 515 -6.75 39.66 24.03
C ALA A 515 -6.33 40.02 22.60
N GLY A 516 -7.25 40.63 21.85
CA GLY A 516 -6.96 41.12 20.50
C GLY A 516 -7.80 42.31 20.12
N TRP A 517 -7.48 42.89 18.97
CA TRP A 517 -8.21 44.01 18.41
C TRP A 517 -8.05 44.10 16.90
N ILE A 518 -9.01 44.76 16.26
CA ILE A 518 -9.07 45.11 14.85
C ILE A 518 -9.09 46.64 14.78
N TYR A 519 -8.28 47.20 13.89
CA TYR A 519 -8.32 48.61 13.51
C TYR A 519 -8.56 48.70 12.00
N ARG A 520 -9.61 49.44 11.60
CA ARG A 520 -9.98 49.68 10.20
C ARG A 520 -9.66 51.12 9.83
N ASN A 521 -9.02 51.33 8.68
CA ASN A 521 -8.55 52.66 8.26
C ASN A 521 -9.70 53.65 8.00
N HIS A 522 -10.88 53.17 7.60
CA HIS A 522 -12.01 54.03 7.22
C HIS A 522 -12.83 54.54 8.41
N ASP A 523 -12.85 53.79 9.51
CA ASP A 523 -13.68 54.11 10.69
C ASP A 523 -12.91 54.82 11.81
N ASP A 524 -11.56 54.78 11.76
CA ASP A 524 -10.67 55.19 12.89
C ASP A 524 -11.09 54.57 14.25
N MET A 525 -11.78 53.43 14.19
CA MET A 525 -12.29 52.73 15.36
C MET A 525 -11.54 51.43 15.59
N ARG A 526 -11.17 51.23 16.84
CA ARG A 526 -10.66 49.96 17.35
C ARG A 526 -11.83 49.12 17.84
N THR A 527 -11.96 47.91 17.30
CA THR A 527 -12.88 46.87 17.78
C THR A 527 -12.07 45.83 18.53
N ASP A 528 -12.40 45.53 19.79
CA ASP A 528 -11.73 44.44 20.50
C ASP A 528 -12.24 43.08 20.00
N LEU A 529 -11.33 42.10 19.94
CA LEU A 529 -11.64 40.72 19.56
C LEU A 529 -12.04 39.92 20.79
N GLU A 530 -12.99 39.01 20.63
CA GLU A 530 -13.30 38.03 21.67
C GLU A 530 -12.18 36.98 21.80
N ARG A 531 -12.32 36.08 22.77
CA ARG A 531 -11.41 34.94 22.91
C ARG A 531 -11.51 34.08 21.65
N ILE A 532 -10.38 33.93 20.95
CA ILE A 532 -10.26 33.06 19.78
C ILE A 532 -9.59 31.78 20.25
N ASP A 533 -10.36 30.69 20.30
CA ASP A 533 -9.81 29.36 20.51
C ASP A 533 -9.18 28.84 19.21
N ALA A 534 -8.06 28.12 19.32
CA ALA A 534 -7.40 27.55 18.17
C ALA A 534 -8.29 26.45 17.55
N THR A 535 -8.60 26.57 16.27
CA THR A 535 -9.28 25.50 15.53
C THR A 535 -8.24 24.46 15.14
N HIS A 536 -7.94 23.55 16.06
CA HIS A 536 -7.02 22.45 15.78
C HIS A 536 -7.61 21.56 14.68
N PRO A 537 -6.86 21.28 13.60
CA PRO A 537 -7.32 20.35 12.58
C PRO A 537 -7.49 18.94 13.19
N ILE A 538 -8.35 18.12 12.56
CA ILE A 538 -8.71 16.79 13.07
C ILE A 538 -7.48 15.94 13.36
N TRP A 539 -6.52 15.87 12.43
CA TRP A 539 -5.27 15.12 12.64
C TRP A 539 -4.55 15.52 13.93
N ARG A 540 -4.56 16.81 14.28
CA ARG A 540 -3.85 17.31 15.45
C ARG A 540 -4.55 16.87 16.74
N ILE A 541 -5.87 16.97 16.78
CA ILE A 541 -6.68 16.50 17.90
C ILE A 541 -6.44 15.00 18.13
N GLN A 542 -6.45 14.22 17.06
CA GLN A 542 -6.23 12.77 17.11
C GLN A 542 -4.80 12.43 17.58
N LEU A 543 -3.76 13.12 17.10
CA LEU A 543 -2.40 12.92 17.60
C LEU A 543 -2.23 13.37 19.06
N ASP A 544 -2.87 14.46 19.48
CA ASP A 544 -2.86 14.90 20.87
C ASP A 544 -3.53 13.84 21.78
N MET A 545 -4.65 13.26 21.36
CA MET A 545 -5.33 12.16 22.05
C MET A 545 -4.43 10.91 22.12
N LEU A 546 -3.75 10.57 21.01
CA LEU A 546 -2.84 9.44 20.95
C LEU A 546 -1.67 9.61 21.94
N VAL A 547 -1.03 10.79 21.98
CA VAL A 547 0.04 11.13 22.94
C VAL A 547 -0.46 11.09 24.39
N GLN A 548 -1.70 11.52 24.65
CA GLN A 548 -2.28 11.43 26.00
C GLN A 548 -2.55 9.98 26.41
N SER A 549 -3.03 9.16 25.47
CA SER A 549 -3.35 7.75 25.73
C SER A 549 -2.11 6.93 26.09
N THR A 550 -0.96 7.18 25.46
CA THR A 550 0.29 6.48 25.79
C THR A 550 0.81 6.85 27.18
N ARG A 551 0.73 8.12 27.56
CA ARG A 551 1.09 8.56 28.93
C ARG A 551 0.21 7.91 30.01
N ALA A 552 -1.06 7.66 29.70
CA ALA A 552 -1.97 6.97 30.62
C ALA A 552 -1.59 5.49 30.80
N VAL A 553 -1.11 4.83 29.75
CA VAL A 553 -0.63 3.43 29.80
C VAL A 553 0.71 3.32 30.54
N GLU A 554 1.60 4.29 30.38
CA GLU A 554 2.94 4.30 30.99
C GLU A 554 2.92 4.74 32.47
N SER A 555 1.92 5.50 32.89
CA SER A 555 1.78 5.90 34.29
C SER A 555 1.35 4.69 35.13
N PRO A 556 2.18 4.17 36.05
CA PRO A 556 1.77 3.06 36.89
C PRO A 556 0.50 3.44 37.66
N PRO A 557 -0.48 2.53 37.79
CA PRO A 557 -1.70 2.82 38.53
C PRO A 557 -1.30 3.32 39.92
N ASN A 558 -1.68 4.56 40.21
CA ASN A 558 -1.24 5.28 41.39
C ASN A 558 -1.53 4.38 42.61
N ARG A 559 -0.50 3.92 43.32
CA ARG A 559 -0.63 2.90 44.39
C ARG A 559 -1.66 3.28 45.47
N LEU A 560 -1.97 4.57 45.59
CA LEU A 560 -3.00 5.12 46.48
C LEU A 560 -4.44 4.74 46.08
N THR A 561 -4.74 4.51 44.80
CA THR A 561 -6.10 4.13 44.36
C THR A 561 -6.40 2.67 44.65
N ILE A 562 -5.39 1.79 44.62
CA ILE A 562 -5.53 0.36 44.95
C ILE A 562 -5.68 0.19 46.48
N ALA A 563 -5.01 1.01 47.29
CA ALA A 563 -5.11 0.97 48.75
C ALA A 563 -6.40 1.56 49.34
N MET A 564 -7.24 2.23 48.54
CA MET A 564 -8.59 2.67 48.96
C MET A 564 -9.72 1.72 48.51
N LEU A 565 -9.40 0.75 47.64
CA LEU A 565 -10.33 -0.28 47.17
C LEU A 565 -10.07 -1.67 47.80
N ALA A 566 -8.95 -1.83 48.50
CA ALA A 566 -8.65 -2.93 49.41
C ALA A 566 -8.81 -2.46 50.85
#